data_AF-A0A924VA37-F1
#
_entry.id   AF-A0A924VA37-F1
#
_cell.length_a   1.000
_cell.length_b   1.000
_cell.length_c   1.000
_cell.angle_alpha   90.00
_cell.angle_beta   90.00
_cell.angle_gamma   90.00
#
_symmetry.space_group_name_H-M   'P 1'
#
loop_
_entity.id
_entity.type
_entity.pdbx_description
1 polymer ?
#
loop_
_entity_poly.entity_id
_entity_poly.type
_entity_poly.pdbx_seq_one_letter_code
_entity_poly.pdbx_strand_id
1 'polypeptide(L)'
;MKRTFMQQSIYILIVTLVLIIISTGSVYAAEKDKSARRAAIMMQKMKQDMQVQMDADKAAMQAQLDAQKKEFEEKIASKEAELAKQTKKLAAAERKNNTVENNLTKVTAEKVALDSKLQQTQSSLDATQNNLAELKTQYNQAQADLKFNDGQRKTLSTNLAQANKAVDDCTVKNGKLHQFGSELIQIYDKPSSYDAAMRKEKFFQLKRVELENILQSKQDGLDDARFINKKAAY
;
A
#
# COMPACT_ATOMS: atom_id res chain seq x y z
N MET A 1 -79.43 -35.54 133.18
CA MET A 1 -78.95 -36.64 132.30
C MET A 1 -78.04 -36.03 131.25
N LYS A 2 -76.77 -35.77 131.56
CA LYS A 2 -75.60 -36.68 131.45
C LYS A 2 -75.32 -37.16 130.02
N ARG A 3 -74.43 -36.42 129.34
CA ARG A 3 -73.30 -36.86 128.49
C ARG A 3 -73.21 -36.10 127.14
N THR A 4 -72.96 -34.80 127.22
CA THR A 4 -72.44 -33.99 126.08
C THR A 4 -71.40 -32.97 126.55
N PHE A 5 -70.64 -33.30 127.61
CA PHE A 5 -69.94 -32.31 128.43
C PHE A 5 -68.45 -32.59 128.71
N MET A 6 -67.72 -33.28 127.83
CA MET A 6 -66.33 -33.61 128.18
C MET A 6 -65.29 -33.74 127.05
N GLN A 7 -65.48 -33.17 125.86
CA GLN A 7 -64.37 -33.14 124.88
C GLN A 7 -64.19 -31.86 124.04
N GLN A 8 -65.06 -30.84 124.16
CA GLN A 8 -64.90 -29.60 123.39
C GLN A 8 -64.44 -28.38 124.21
N SER A 9 -64.20 -28.54 125.52
CA SER A 9 -63.88 -27.42 126.43
C SER A 9 -62.39 -27.30 126.79
N ILE A 10 -61.49 -28.06 126.12
CA ILE A 10 -60.06 -28.13 126.49
C ILE A 10 -59.15 -27.30 125.56
N TYR A 11 -59.52 -27.08 124.29
CA TYR A 11 -58.61 -26.41 123.35
C TYR A 11 -58.72 -24.88 123.28
N ILE A 12 -59.80 -24.30 123.81
CA ILE A 12 -59.99 -22.83 123.81
C ILE A 12 -59.41 -22.17 125.08
N LEU A 13 -58.96 -22.97 126.05
CA LEU A 13 -58.37 -22.52 127.32
C LEU A 13 -56.83 -22.37 127.29
N ILE A 14 -56.18 -22.67 126.16
CA ILE A 14 -54.72 -22.51 125.96
C ILE A 14 -54.39 -21.18 125.25
N VAL A 15 -55.40 -20.50 124.67
CA VAL A 15 -55.22 -19.23 123.94
C VAL A 15 -55.29 -18.00 124.86
N THR A 16 -55.60 -18.16 126.15
CA THR A 16 -55.85 -17.04 127.08
C THR A 16 -55.20 -17.23 128.46
N LEU A 17 -54.13 -18.01 128.54
CA LEU A 17 -53.29 -18.10 129.73
C LEU A 17 -52.05 -17.21 129.58
N VAL A 18 -52.23 -15.93 129.94
CA VAL A 18 -51.28 -15.16 130.76
C VAL A 18 -49.96 -14.77 130.05
N LEU A 19 -49.75 -13.59 129.45
CA LEU A 19 -50.29 -12.24 129.65
C LEU A 19 -50.56 -11.90 131.13
N ILE A 20 -49.54 -11.31 131.78
CA ILE A 20 -49.49 -10.74 133.15
C ILE A 20 -48.51 -11.54 134.03
N ILE A 21 -47.27 -11.06 134.09
CA ILE A 21 -46.40 -10.81 135.27
C ILE A 21 -45.10 -10.23 134.68
N ILE A 22 -44.99 -8.90 134.51
CA ILE A 22 -44.63 -7.88 135.51
C ILE A 22 -43.09 -7.78 135.69
N SER A 23 -42.54 -6.80 134.95
CA SER A 23 -41.50 -5.82 135.30
C SER A 23 -40.15 -6.25 135.90
N THR A 24 -39.05 -5.85 135.25
CA THR A 24 -38.31 -4.59 135.57
C THR A 24 -37.10 -4.39 134.64
N GLY A 25 -36.90 -3.14 134.22
CA GLY A 25 -35.62 -2.54 133.79
C GLY A 25 -35.10 -2.95 132.40
N SER A 26 -34.54 -2.09 131.55
CA SER A 26 -34.20 -0.68 131.64
C SER A 26 -33.95 -0.18 130.21
N VAL A 27 -34.34 1.07 129.99
CA VAL A 27 -33.97 1.94 128.88
C VAL A 27 -32.44 1.99 128.71
N TYR A 28 -31.89 1.68 127.53
CA TYR A 28 -30.58 2.20 127.07
C TYR A 28 -30.42 2.14 125.52
N ALA A 29 -30.18 3.34 124.96
CA ALA A 29 -29.30 3.68 123.81
C ALA A 29 -29.57 3.01 122.44
N ALA A 30 -30.16 3.62 121.41
CA ALA A 30 -29.99 4.97 120.87
C ALA A 30 -28.53 5.38 120.51
N GLU A 31 -27.68 4.48 119.99
CA GLU A 31 -26.40 4.91 119.39
C GLU A 31 -25.76 3.99 118.32
N LYS A 32 -26.41 2.89 117.92
CA LYS A 32 -25.88 1.91 116.94
C LYS A 32 -26.42 2.05 115.50
N ASP A 33 -27.25 3.06 115.23
CA ASP A 33 -27.93 3.25 113.94
C ASP A 33 -27.21 4.29 113.04
N LYS A 34 -26.28 5.08 113.61
CA LYS A 34 -25.55 6.13 112.88
C LYS A 34 -24.44 5.57 111.98
N SER A 35 -23.76 4.49 112.39
CA SER A 35 -22.71 3.82 111.60
C SER A 35 -23.30 2.97 110.48
N ALA A 36 -24.42 2.28 110.74
CA ALA A 36 -25.18 1.54 109.73
C ALA A 36 -25.78 2.48 108.67
N ARG A 37 -26.35 3.63 109.06
CA ARG A 37 -26.78 4.67 108.11
C ARG A 37 -25.62 5.25 107.31
N ARG A 38 -24.45 5.49 107.92
CA ARG A 38 -23.26 5.98 107.19
C ARG A 38 -22.73 4.95 106.19
N ALA A 39 -22.71 3.67 106.55
CA ALA A 39 -22.34 2.59 105.64
C ALA A 39 -23.36 2.41 104.50
N ALA A 40 -24.66 2.50 104.79
CA ALA A 40 -25.72 2.46 103.78
C ALA A 40 -25.67 3.67 102.82
N ILE A 41 -25.43 4.88 103.33
CA ILE A 41 -25.23 6.08 102.51
C ILE A 41 -23.96 5.97 101.66
N MET A 42 -22.86 5.45 102.20
CA MET A 42 -21.62 5.26 101.46
C MET A 42 -21.79 4.18 100.37
N MET A 43 -22.50 3.09 100.66
CA MET A 43 -22.82 2.04 99.67
C MET A 43 -23.80 2.54 98.61
N GLN A 44 -24.78 3.35 98.97
CA GLN A 44 -25.70 4.00 98.02
C GLN A 44 -24.96 4.99 97.13
N LYS A 45 -24.05 5.79 97.69
CA LYS A 45 -23.19 6.72 96.95
C LYS A 45 -22.23 5.98 96.01
N MET A 46 -21.64 4.88 96.46
CA MET A 46 -20.79 4.01 95.63
C MET A 46 -21.60 3.34 94.51
N LYS A 47 -22.84 2.92 94.76
CA LYS A 47 -23.74 2.37 93.73
C LYS A 47 -24.17 3.45 92.73
N GLN A 48 -24.38 4.67 93.18
CA GLN A 48 -24.68 5.83 92.35
C GLN A 48 -23.47 6.23 91.49
N ASP A 49 -22.27 6.31 92.07
CA ASP A 49 -21.03 6.59 91.34
C ASP A 49 -20.73 5.47 90.31
N MET A 50 -20.91 4.20 90.67
CA MET A 50 -20.74 3.08 89.76
C MET A 50 -21.78 3.08 88.61
N GLN A 51 -23.03 3.46 88.89
CA GLN A 51 -24.06 3.63 87.86
C GLN A 51 -23.71 4.78 86.91
N VAL A 52 -23.29 5.93 87.45
CA VAL A 52 -22.83 7.08 86.67
C VAL A 52 -21.62 6.71 85.80
N GLN A 53 -20.69 5.93 86.33
CA GLN A 53 -19.49 5.50 85.60
C GLN A 53 -19.83 4.48 84.50
N MET A 54 -20.74 3.56 84.76
CA MET A 54 -21.22 2.61 83.76
C MET A 54 -22.03 3.29 82.64
N ASP A 55 -22.84 4.29 82.97
CA ASP A 55 -23.57 5.08 81.99
C ASP A 55 -22.62 5.98 81.17
N ALA A 56 -21.55 6.50 81.79
CA ALA A 56 -20.48 7.22 81.10
C ALA A 56 -19.67 6.31 80.16
N ASP A 57 -19.33 5.09 80.58
CA ASP A 57 -18.61 4.12 79.76
C ASP A 57 -19.46 3.64 78.57
N LYS A 58 -20.76 3.40 78.77
CA LYS A 58 -21.70 3.11 77.67
C LYS A 58 -21.80 4.27 76.69
N ALA A 59 -21.90 5.52 77.19
CA ALA A 59 -21.93 6.69 76.34
C ALA A 59 -20.62 6.87 75.55
N ALA A 60 -19.46 6.62 76.18
CA ALA A 60 -18.16 6.66 75.52
C ALA A 60 -18.00 5.56 74.47
N MET A 61 -18.44 4.33 74.76
CA MET A 61 -18.41 3.21 73.82
C MET A 61 -19.36 3.44 72.63
N GLN A 62 -20.56 3.96 72.89
CA GLN A 62 -21.51 4.33 71.85
C GLN A 62 -20.93 5.43 70.94
N ALA A 63 -20.32 6.47 71.53
CA ALA A 63 -19.65 7.52 70.79
C ALA A 63 -18.47 7.00 69.94
N GLN A 64 -17.69 6.02 70.45
CA GLN A 64 -16.65 5.36 69.66
C GLN A 64 -17.21 4.55 68.49
N LEU A 65 -18.29 3.80 68.70
CA LEU A 65 -18.94 3.04 67.63
C LEU A 65 -19.51 3.97 66.55
N ASP A 66 -20.14 5.08 66.95
CA ASP A 66 -20.69 6.04 66.00
C ASP A 66 -19.57 6.80 65.26
N ALA A 67 -18.45 7.10 65.92
CA ALA A 67 -17.27 7.67 65.29
C ALA A 67 -16.62 6.69 64.27
N GLN A 68 -16.47 5.42 64.63
CA GLN A 68 -15.94 4.39 63.73
C GLN A 68 -16.87 4.13 62.54
N LYS A 69 -18.19 4.06 62.76
CA LYS A 69 -19.17 3.94 61.67
C LYS A 69 -19.05 5.09 60.68
N LYS A 70 -18.96 6.32 61.20
CA LYS A 70 -18.79 7.51 60.36
C LYS A 70 -17.47 7.47 59.59
N GLU A 71 -16.37 7.06 60.21
CA GLU A 71 -15.08 6.89 59.54
C GLU A 71 -15.14 5.82 58.43
N PHE A 72 -15.83 4.70 58.67
CA PHE A 72 -16.01 3.66 57.67
C PHE A 72 -16.92 4.12 56.52
N GLU A 73 -18.01 4.82 56.80
CA GLU A 73 -18.88 5.42 55.78
C GLU A 73 -18.11 6.41 54.90
N GLU A 74 -17.30 7.29 55.49
CA GLU A 74 -16.44 8.23 54.75
C GLU A 74 -15.39 7.50 53.89
N LYS A 75 -14.77 6.43 54.40
CA LYS A 75 -13.82 5.60 53.64
C LYS A 75 -14.50 4.86 52.49
N ILE A 76 -15.69 4.29 52.70
CA ILE A 76 -16.47 3.61 51.65
C ILE A 76 -16.83 4.62 50.57
N ALA A 77 -17.41 5.77 50.93
CA ALA A 77 -17.77 6.82 49.98
C ALA A 77 -16.54 7.32 49.18
N SER A 78 -15.40 7.51 49.85
CA SER A 78 -14.13 7.87 49.20
C SER A 78 -13.67 6.80 48.21
N LYS A 79 -13.71 5.52 48.59
CA LYS A 79 -13.30 4.39 47.75
C LYS A 79 -14.24 4.17 46.58
N GLU A 80 -15.55 4.33 46.76
CA GLU A 80 -16.54 4.27 45.69
C GLU A 80 -16.33 5.39 44.66
N ALA A 81 -16.07 6.62 45.12
CA ALA A 81 -15.75 7.73 44.24
C ALA A 81 -14.45 7.49 43.45
N GLU A 82 -13.44 6.90 44.09
CA GLU A 82 -12.16 6.55 43.48
C GLU A 82 -12.32 5.42 42.46
N LEU A 83 -13.09 4.37 42.77
CA LEU A 83 -13.47 3.30 41.84
C LEU A 83 -14.23 3.87 40.64
N ALA A 84 -15.24 4.71 40.85
CA ALA A 84 -16.00 5.33 39.76
C ALA A 84 -15.09 6.16 38.83
N LYS A 85 -14.11 6.87 39.40
CA LYS A 85 -13.11 7.62 38.62
C LYS A 85 -12.20 6.70 37.83
N GLN A 86 -11.73 5.60 38.42
CA GLN A 86 -10.87 4.63 37.73
C GLN A 86 -11.63 3.89 36.63
N THR A 87 -12.88 3.47 36.87
CA THR A 87 -13.72 2.85 35.85
C THR A 87 -13.95 3.77 34.66
N LYS A 88 -14.20 5.08 34.89
CA LYS A 88 -14.29 6.07 33.81
C LYS A 88 -12.99 6.21 33.02
N LYS A 89 -11.83 6.20 33.70
CA LYS A 89 -10.52 6.26 33.04
C LYS A 89 -10.23 5.00 32.23
N LEU A 90 -10.54 3.82 32.77
CA LEU A 90 -10.41 2.54 32.09
C LEU A 90 -11.23 2.52 30.80
N ALA A 91 -12.52 2.87 30.89
CA ALA A 91 -13.40 2.94 29.73
C ALA A 91 -12.91 3.96 28.68
N ALA A 92 -12.34 5.09 29.10
CA ALA A 92 -11.74 6.07 28.20
C ALA A 92 -10.45 5.54 27.53
N ALA A 93 -9.63 4.79 28.27
CA ALA A 93 -8.42 4.16 27.76
C ALA A 93 -8.74 3.03 26.76
N GLU A 94 -9.72 2.18 27.06
CA GLU A 94 -10.21 1.14 26.15
C GLU A 94 -10.72 1.73 24.84
N ARG A 95 -11.52 2.80 24.90
CA ARG A 95 -11.97 3.51 23.69
C ARG A 95 -10.80 4.05 22.86
N LYS A 96 -9.78 4.62 23.52
CA LYS A 96 -8.57 5.08 22.82
C LYS A 96 -7.81 3.91 22.19
N ASN A 97 -7.70 2.79 22.90
CA ASN A 97 -7.00 1.60 22.41
C ASN A 97 -7.70 1.05 21.16
N ASN A 98 -9.04 0.91 21.20
CA ASN A 98 -9.83 0.48 20.04
C ASN A 98 -9.67 1.43 18.85
N THR A 99 -9.65 2.75 19.09
CA THR A 99 -9.40 3.72 18.01
C THR A 99 -8.00 3.59 17.42
N VAL A 100 -6.98 3.39 18.26
CA VAL A 100 -5.59 3.18 17.80
C VAL A 100 -5.48 1.89 17.00
N GLU A 101 -6.11 0.81 17.44
CA GLU A 101 -6.12 -0.48 16.74
C GLU A 101 -6.83 -0.38 15.38
N ASN A 102 -7.96 0.32 15.31
CA ASN A 102 -8.64 0.62 14.04
C ASN A 102 -7.79 1.48 13.09
N ASN A 103 -7.07 2.47 13.62
CA ASN A 103 -6.15 3.27 12.81
C ASN A 103 -4.96 2.44 12.34
N LEU A 104 -4.42 1.56 13.19
CA LEU A 104 -3.29 0.70 12.86
C LEU A 104 -3.66 -0.28 11.74
N THR A 105 -4.83 -0.91 11.82
CA THR A 105 -5.34 -1.80 10.77
C THR A 105 -5.56 -1.05 9.46
N LYS A 106 -6.15 0.15 9.50
CA LYS A 106 -6.33 1.01 8.33
C LYS A 106 -5.00 1.40 7.69
N VAL A 107 -4.05 1.92 8.46
CA VAL A 107 -2.72 2.33 7.97
C VAL A 107 -1.96 1.14 7.40
N THR A 108 -2.08 -0.04 8.02
CA THR A 108 -1.46 -1.27 7.51
C THR A 108 -2.06 -1.68 6.17
N ALA A 109 -3.38 -1.62 6.03
CA ALA A 109 -4.05 -1.90 4.75
C ALA A 109 -3.67 -0.89 3.65
N GLU A 110 -3.62 0.41 4.00
CA GLU A 110 -3.17 1.47 3.09
C GLU A 110 -1.73 1.26 2.65
N LYS A 111 -0.83 0.88 3.57
CA LYS A 111 0.57 0.57 3.25
C LYS A 111 0.67 -0.59 2.27
N VAL A 112 -0.04 -1.69 2.50
CA VAL A 112 -0.04 -2.86 1.60
C VAL A 112 -0.56 -2.47 0.21
N ALA A 113 -1.63 -1.67 0.15
CA ALA A 113 -2.17 -1.18 -1.12
C ALA A 113 -1.18 -0.26 -1.86
N LEU A 114 -0.48 0.61 -1.11
CA LEU A 114 0.53 1.51 -1.67
C LEU A 114 1.75 0.74 -2.19
N ASP A 115 2.24 -0.24 -1.44
CA ASP A 115 3.36 -1.10 -1.83
C ASP A 115 3.01 -1.90 -3.10
N SER A 116 1.79 -2.44 -3.19
CA SER A 116 1.31 -3.10 -4.41
C SER A 116 1.25 -2.16 -5.60
N LYS A 117 0.74 -0.94 -5.42
CA LYS A 117 0.67 0.08 -6.48
C LYS A 117 2.07 0.51 -6.94
N LEU A 118 3.02 0.61 -6.01
CA LEU A 118 4.40 0.94 -6.31
C LEU A 118 5.05 -0.17 -7.15
N GLN A 119 4.89 -1.43 -6.76
CA GLN A 119 5.40 -2.58 -7.54
C GLN A 119 4.78 -2.64 -8.94
N GLN A 120 3.47 -2.40 -9.06
CA GLN A 120 2.80 -2.36 -10.37
C GLN A 120 3.32 -1.21 -11.24
N THR A 121 3.51 -0.03 -10.65
CA THR A 121 4.04 1.15 -11.37
C THR A 121 5.47 0.90 -11.83
N GLN A 122 6.32 0.31 -10.98
CA GLN A 122 7.69 -0.04 -11.34
C GLN A 122 7.72 -1.06 -12.49
N SER A 123 6.91 -2.11 -12.40
CA SER A 123 6.82 -3.12 -13.47
C SER A 123 6.36 -2.51 -14.80
N SER A 124 5.40 -1.58 -14.76
CA SER A 124 4.93 -0.87 -15.95
C SER A 124 5.99 0.08 -16.51
N LEU A 125 6.80 0.70 -15.66
CA LEU A 125 7.90 1.56 -16.07
C LEU A 125 8.98 0.74 -16.78
N ASP A 126 9.38 -0.39 -16.19
CA ASP A 126 10.39 -1.28 -16.76
C ASP A 126 9.92 -1.83 -18.12
N ALA A 127 8.66 -2.25 -18.23
CA ALA A 127 8.07 -2.68 -19.49
C ALA A 127 8.07 -1.57 -20.55
N THR A 128 7.73 -0.34 -20.17
CA THR A 128 7.74 0.81 -21.10
C THR A 128 9.16 1.14 -21.56
N GLN A 129 10.15 1.08 -20.67
CA GLN A 129 11.55 1.31 -21.02
C GLN A 129 12.08 0.26 -22.00
N ASN A 130 11.75 -1.01 -21.78
CA ASN A 130 12.11 -2.09 -22.68
C ASN A 130 11.48 -1.91 -24.06
N ASN A 131 10.17 -1.62 -24.11
CA ASN A 131 9.47 -1.35 -25.38
C ASN A 131 10.06 -0.16 -26.13
N LEU A 132 10.46 0.90 -25.41
CA LEU A 132 11.09 2.08 -26.02
C LEU A 132 12.48 1.74 -26.59
N ALA A 133 13.28 0.95 -25.87
CA ALA A 133 14.58 0.49 -26.34
C ALA A 133 14.46 -0.40 -27.59
N GLU A 134 13.48 -1.30 -27.61
CA GLU A 134 13.18 -2.13 -28.77
C GLU A 134 12.74 -1.28 -29.96
N LEU A 135 11.78 -0.37 -29.76
CA LEU A 135 11.28 0.50 -30.83
C LEU A 135 12.39 1.38 -31.40
N LYS A 136 13.32 1.88 -30.56
CA LYS A 136 14.49 2.63 -31.02
C LYS A 136 15.42 1.77 -31.89
N THR A 137 15.59 0.51 -31.53
CA THR A 137 16.39 -0.45 -32.31
C THR A 137 15.74 -0.73 -33.66
N GLN A 138 14.44 -1.03 -33.67
CA GLN A 138 13.67 -1.23 -34.90
C GLN A 138 13.68 0.01 -35.79
N TYR A 139 13.53 1.21 -35.22
CA TYR A 139 13.60 2.46 -35.95
C TYR A 139 14.97 2.68 -36.62
N ASN A 140 16.06 2.43 -35.89
CA ASN A 140 17.41 2.56 -36.45
C ASN A 140 17.66 1.57 -37.59
N GLN A 141 17.18 0.34 -37.45
CA GLN A 141 17.28 -0.68 -38.49
C GLN A 141 16.48 -0.28 -39.74
N ALA A 142 15.22 0.15 -39.56
CA ALA A 142 14.39 0.65 -40.67
C ALA A 142 15.04 1.84 -41.38
N GLN A 143 15.68 2.76 -40.64
CA GLN A 143 16.40 3.89 -41.23
C GLN A 143 17.64 3.43 -42.03
N ALA A 144 18.36 2.42 -41.55
CA ALA A 144 19.49 1.84 -42.28
C ALA A 144 19.04 1.15 -43.57
N ASP A 145 17.96 0.37 -43.51
CA ASP A 145 17.38 -0.33 -44.65
C ASP A 145 16.87 0.62 -45.73
N LEU A 146 16.27 1.74 -45.33
CA LEU A 146 15.85 2.81 -46.25
C LEU A 146 17.05 3.43 -46.97
N LYS A 147 18.10 3.81 -46.24
CA LYS A 147 19.33 4.36 -46.83
C LYS A 147 19.99 3.38 -47.81
N PHE A 148 20.03 2.11 -47.44
CA PHE A 148 20.56 1.05 -48.28
C PHE A 148 19.74 0.87 -49.57
N ASN A 149 18.41 0.82 -49.47
CA ASN A 149 17.53 0.73 -50.64
C ASN A 149 17.64 1.95 -51.56
N ASP A 150 17.72 3.16 -51.01
CA ASP A 150 17.89 4.36 -51.81
C ASP A 150 19.23 4.35 -52.57
N GLY A 151 20.30 3.86 -51.93
CA GLY A 151 21.59 3.63 -52.59
C GLY A 151 21.50 2.63 -53.75
N GLN A 152 20.80 1.51 -53.56
CA GLN A 152 20.56 0.53 -54.62
C GLN A 152 19.74 1.12 -55.76
N ARG A 153 18.65 1.84 -55.47
CA ARG A 153 17.81 2.49 -56.47
C ARG A 153 18.59 3.49 -57.32
N LYS A 154 19.46 4.30 -56.70
CA LYS A 154 20.32 5.25 -57.42
C LYS A 154 21.31 4.52 -58.33
N THR A 155 21.88 3.42 -57.87
CA THR A 155 22.81 2.59 -58.65
C THR A 155 22.09 1.95 -59.85
N LEU A 156 20.94 1.32 -59.61
CA LEU A 156 20.11 0.72 -60.66
C LEU A 156 19.64 1.75 -61.69
N SER A 157 19.20 2.93 -61.24
CA SER A 157 18.82 4.03 -62.12
C SER A 157 19.98 4.50 -63.00
N THR A 158 21.18 4.59 -62.43
CA THR A 158 22.40 4.95 -63.17
C THR A 158 22.76 3.87 -64.21
N ASN A 159 22.73 2.60 -63.81
CA ASN A 159 23.02 1.48 -64.70
C ASN A 159 22.01 1.38 -65.84
N LEU A 160 20.72 1.61 -65.55
CA LEU A 160 19.65 1.63 -66.55
C LEU A 160 19.88 2.78 -67.56
N ALA A 161 20.21 3.98 -67.08
CA ALA A 161 20.51 5.11 -67.97
C ALA A 161 21.72 4.82 -68.88
N GLN A 162 22.77 4.21 -68.34
CA GLN A 162 23.94 3.80 -69.13
C GLN A 162 23.61 2.71 -70.15
N ALA A 163 22.83 1.70 -69.76
CA ALA A 163 22.41 0.63 -70.65
C ALA A 163 21.55 1.16 -71.79
N ASN A 164 20.58 2.03 -71.50
CA ASN A 164 19.75 2.67 -72.52
C ASN A 164 20.60 3.47 -73.51
N LYS A 165 21.54 4.29 -73.01
CA LYS A 165 22.46 5.02 -73.88
C LYS A 165 23.26 4.08 -74.80
N ALA A 166 23.75 2.97 -74.25
CA ALA A 166 24.49 1.99 -75.04
C ALA A 166 23.61 1.32 -76.12
N VAL A 167 22.34 1.05 -75.83
CA VAL A 167 21.36 0.52 -76.79
C VAL A 167 21.05 1.56 -77.87
N ASP A 168 20.85 2.82 -77.51
CA ASP A 168 20.62 3.92 -78.45
C ASP A 168 21.82 4.09 -79.40
N ASP A 169 23.04 4.11 -78.85
CA ASP A 169 24.29 4.19 -79.62
C ASP A 169 24.42 2.99 -80.59
N CYS A 170 24.11 1.78 -80.13
CA CYS A 170 24.10 0.57 -80.96
C CYS A 170 23.06 0.68 -82.09
N THR A 171 21.87 1.18 -81.79
CA THR A 171 20.77 1.32 -82.76
C THR A 171 21.15 2.31 -83.87
N VAL A 172 21.72 3.46 -83.50
CA VAL A 172 22.22 4.46 -84.45
C VAL A 172 23.33 3.89 -85.32
N LYS A 173 24.30 3.19 -84.73
CA LYS A 173 25.43 2.59 -85.47
C LYS A 173 24.99 1.47 -86.40
N ASN A 174 24.08 0.61 -85.97
CA ASN A 174 23.51 -0.44 -86.82
C ASN A 174 22.73 0.16 -88.00
N GLY A 175 21.95 1.22 -87.76
CA GLY A 175 21.29 1.99 -88.83
C GLY A 175 22.28 2.51 -89.87
N LYS A 176 23.40 3.12 -89.45
CA LYS A 176 24.47 3.57 -90.34
C LYS A 176 25.12 2.42 -91.12
N LEU A 177 25.40 1.30 -90.45
CA LEU A 177 25.98 0.12 -91.09
C LEU A 177 25.06 -0.48 -92.15
N HIS A 178 23.75 -0.56 -91.86
CA HIS A 178 22.75 -1.03 -92.81
C HIS A 178 22.62 -0.10 -94.03
N GLN A 179 22.60 1.21 -93.80
CA GLN A 179 22.63 2.20 -94.88
C GLN A 179 23.87 2.01 -95.75
N PHE A 180 25.05 1.91 -95.13
CA PHE A 180 26.31 1.68 -95.81
C PHE A 180 26.30 0.40 -96.67
N GLY A 181 25.85 -0.72 -96.10
CA GLY A 181 25.72 -1.99 -96.83
C GLY A 181 24.76 -1.89 -98.02
N SER A 182 23.65 -1.18 -97.86
CA SER A 182 22.68 -0.95 -98.93
C SER A 182 23.26 -0.11 -100.07
N GLU A 183 24.04 0.93 -99.74
CA GLU A 183 24.74 1.76 -100.73
C GLU A 183 25.78 0.94 -101.51
N LEU A 184 26.54 0.05 -100.86
CA LEU A 184 27.50 -0.84 -101.53
C LEU A 184 26.80 -1.80 -102.51
N ILE A 185 25.69 -2.40 -102.11
CA ILE A 185 24.89 -3.28 -103.00
C ILE A 185 24.41 -2.49 -104.21
N GLN A 186 23.90 -1.26 -104.03
CA GLN A 186 23.43 -0.41 -105.14
C GLN A 186 24.54 -0.06 -106.15
N ILE A 187 25.78 0.17 -105.68
CA ILE A 187 26.92 0.43 -106.56
C ILE A 187 27.24 -0.80 -107.41
N TYR A 188 27.18 -2.00 -106.84
CA TYR A 188 27.47 -3.24 -107.53
C TYR A 188 26.34 -3.69 -108.48
N ASP A 189 25.08 -3.54 -108.05
CA ASP A 189 23.88 -3.95 -108.78
C ASP A 189 23.54 -3.06 -109.98
N LYS A 190 24.16 -1.87 -110.08
CA LYS A 190 24.13 -1.00 -111.27
C LYS A 190 25.46 -1.08 -112.02
N PRO A 191 25.76 -2.19 -112.73
CA PRO A 191 27.01 -2.33 -113.46
C PRO A 191 27.15 -1.29 -114.57
N SER A 192 26.09 -0.67 -115.09
CA SER A 192 26.20 0.20 -116.27
C SER A 192 27.09 1.43 -116.09
N SER A 193 27.26 2.00 -114.89
CA SER A 193 28.17 3.13 -114.65
C SER A 193 29.60 2.67 -114.30
N TYR A 194 29.75 1.56 -113.58
CA TYR A 194 31.05 0.97 -113.23
C TYR A 194 31.69 0.28 -114.44
N ASP A 195 30.92 -0.51 -115.21
CA ASP A 195 31.33 -1.13 -116.47
C ASP A 195 31.52 -0.12 -117.60
N ALA A 196 30.70 0.94 -117.70
CA ALA A 196 30.94 1.97 -118.71
C ALA A 196 32.23 2.78 -118.44
N ALA A 197 32.62 2.94 -117.17
CA ALA A 197 33.88 3.57 -116.77
C ALA A 197 35.08 2.62 -116.95
N MET A 198 34.95 1.34 -116.59
CA MET A 198 36.00 0.32 -116.75
C MET A 198 36.27 -0.03 -118.22
N ARG A 199 35.25 -0.05 -119.09
CA ARG A 199 35.40 -0.44 -120.51
C ARG A 199 35.95 0.67 -121.44
N LYS A 200 36.06 1.93 -120.98
CA LYS A 200 36.42 3.06 -121.87
C LYS A 200 37.87 3.52 -121.88
N GLU A 201 38.78 3.09 -120.99
CA GLU A 201 40.17 3.57 -121.03
C GLU A 201 41.23 2.49 -120.78
N LYS A 202 42.36 2.59 -121.51
CA LYS A 202 43.51 1.66 -121.48
C LYS A 202 44.68 2.12 -120.58
N PHE A 203 44.53 3.16 -119.75
CA PHE A 203 45.68 3.81 -119.07
C PHE A 203 45.30 4.38 -117.68
N PHE A 204 45.10 3.51 -116.69
CA PHE A 204 44.51 3.87 -115.39
C PHE A 204 45.52 4.44 -114.37
N GLN A 205 45.64 5.77 -114.27
CA GLN A 205 46.21 6.45 -113.09
C GLN A 205 45.21 7.41 -112.42
N LEU A 206 44.45 8.21 -113.19
CA LEU A 206 43.48 9.18 -112.64
C LEU A 206 42.25 8.52 -111.99
N LYS A 207 41.70 7.47 -112.62
CA LYS A 207 40.53 6.74 -112.07
C LYS A 207 40.89 5.80 -110.92
N ARG A 208 42.17 5.43 -110.77
CA ARG A 208 42.65 4.69 -109.59
C ARG A 208 42.51 5.56 -108.34
N VAL A 209 42.86 6.84 -108.42
CA VAL A 209 42.68 7.80 -107.32
C VAL A 209 41.19 8.00 -106.99
N GLU A 210 40.31 8.02 -107.99
CA GLU A 210 38.86 8.14 -107.76
C GLU A 210 38.28 6.89 -107.06
N LEU A 211 38.71 5.69 -107.46
CA LEU A 211 38.35 4.45 -106.78
C LEU A 211 38.94 4.35 -105.36
N GLU A 212 40.20 4.76 -105.19
CA GLU A 212 40.85 4.85 -103.87
C GLU A 212 40.10 5.86 -102.97
N ASN A 213 39.67 7.01 -103.51
CA ASN A 213 38.87 8.00 -102.77
C ASN A 213 37.49 7.46 -102.36
N ILE A 214 36.81 6.73 -103.25
CA ILE A 214 35.53 6.09 -102.93
C ILE A 214 35.73 5.01 -101.86
N LEU A 215 36.74 4.15 -102.02
CA LEU A 215 37.05 3.09 -101.06
C LEU A 215 37.41 3.68 -99.70
N GLN A 216 38.27 4.71 -99.67
CA GLN A 216 38.70 5.39 -98.45
C GLN A 216 37.52 6.08 -97.75
N SER A 217 36.70 6.85 -98.49
CA SER A 217 35.50 7.48 -97.92
C SER A 217 34.52 6.45 -97.35
N LYS A 218 34.42 5.27 -97.97
CA LYS A 218 33.58 4.17 -97.48
C LYS A 218 34.20 3.47 -96.26
N GLN A 219 35.51 3.29 -96.25
CA GLN A 219 36.23 2.73 -95.11
C GLN A 219 36.14 3.66 -93.89
N ASP A 220 36.31 4.96 -94.07
CA ASP A 220 36.15 5.98 -93.01
C ASP A 220 34.73 5.95 -92.42
N GLY A 221 33.69 5.84 -93.27
CA GLY A 221 32.31 5.72 -92.80
C GLY A 221 32.01 4.44 -92.02
N LEU A 222 32.65 3.32 -92.36
CA LEU A 222 32.54 2.05 -91.64
C LEU A 222 33.25 2.12 -90.28
N ASP A 223 34.43 2.73 -90.25
CA ASP A 223 35.21 2.92 -89.04
C ASP A 223 34.50 3.88 -88.06
N ASP A 224 33.87 4.95 -88.57
CA ASP A 224 33.02 5.86 -87.78
C ASP A 224 31.78 5.18 -87.20
N ALA A 225 31.20 4.22 -87.93
CA ALA A 225 30.04 3.44 -87.49
C ALA A 225 30.40 2.29 -86.55
N ARG A 226 31.69 1.97 -86.36
CA ARG A 226 32.13 0.83 -85.55
C ARG A 226 31.75 0.99 -84.08
N PHE A 227 31.14 -0.05 -83.50
CA PHE A 227 30.90 -0.10 -82.05
C PHE A 227 32.18 -0.49 -81.31
N ILE A 228 32.58 0.32 -80.32
CA ILE A 228 33.70 0.03 -79.42
C ILE A 228 33.12 -0.07 -78.01
N ASN A 229 33.08 -1.29 -77.47
CA ASN A 229 32.70 -1.51 -76.08
C ASN A 229 33.86 -1.08 -75.17
N LYS A 230 33.81 0.15 -74.63
CA LYS A 230 34.69 0.53 -73.52
C LYS A 230 34.16 -0.13 -72.26
N LYS A 231 34.67 -1.33 -71.95
CA LYS A 231 34.50 -1.95 -70.64
C LYS A 231 35.05 -0.97 -69.60
N ALA A 232 34.21 -0.51 -68.67
CA ALA A 232 34.65 0.32 -67.57
C ALA A 232 35.71 -0.46 -66.78
N ALA A 233 36.91 0.11 -66.66
CA ALA A 233 37.94 -0.40 -65.76
C ALA A 233 37.38 -0.31 -64.33
N TYR A 234 37.36 -1.46 -63.65
CA TYR A 234 37.00 -1.57 -62.23
C TYR A 234 38.03 -0.87 -61.35
#